data_AF-A0A9E5WBC9-F1
#
_entry.id   AF-A0A9E5WBC9-F1
#
_cell.length_a   1.000
_cell.length_b   1.000
_cell.length_c   1.000
_cell.angle_alpha   90.00
_cell.angle_beta   90.00
_cell.angle_gamma   90.00
#
_symmetry.space_group_name_H-M   'P 1'
#
loop_
_entity.id
_entity.type
_entity.pdbx_description
1 polymer ?
#
loop_
_entity_poly.entity_id
_entity_poly.type
_entity_poly.pdbx_seq_one_letter_code
_entity_poly.pdbx_strand_id
1 'polypeptide(L)'
;MNAREIANEAIGILNKKITNEVFLTIQNNRSLMLEYLREVEANGLDTVNQTIGKEVKAAYQLTNINEKEDNPSCTLIQSHQKFE
;
A
#
# COMPACT_ATOMS: atom_id res chain seq x y z
N MET A 1 -26.72 11.51 9.28
CA MET A 1 -25.74 10.44 9.51
C MET A 1 -25.96 9.83 10.89
N ASN A 2 -26.17 8.51 10.94
CA ASN A 2 -26.17 7.72 12.17
C ASN A 2 -24.78 7.14 12.45
N ALA A 3 -24.57 6.53 13.62
CA ALA A 3 -23.27 5.99 14.03
C ALA A 3 -22.68 4.97 13.03
N ARG A 4 -23.53 4.16 12.38
CA ARG A 4 -23.10 3.19 11.38
C ARG A 4 -22.63 3.87 10.09
N GLU A 5 -23.31 4.93 9.66
CA GLU A 5 -22.92 5.71 8.49
C GLU A 5 -21.58 6.41 8.71
N ILE A 6 -21.38 7.00 9.90
CA ILE A 6 -20.10 7.62 10.29
C ILE A 6 -18.96 6.58 10.25
N ALA A 7 -19.18 5.40 10.85
CA ALA A 7 -18.18 4.35 10.86
C ALA A 7 -17.84 3.86 9.45
N ASN A 8 -18.85 3.61 8.61
CA ASN A 8 -18.65 3.14 7.24
C ASN A 8 -17.88 4.16 6.37
N GLU A 9 -18.17 5.44 6.53
CA GLU A 9 -17.45 6.49 5.80
C GLU A 9 -15.98 6.57 6.24
N ALA A 10 -15.72 6.55 7.56
CA ALA A 10 -14.36 6.54 8.10
C ALA A 10 -13.56 5.30 7.64
N ILE A 11 -14.20 4.12 7.67
CA ILE A 11 -13.60 2.86 7.17
C ILE A 11 -13.31 2.96 5.68
N GLY A 12 -14.23 3.52 4.88
CA GLY A 12 -14.03 3.72 3.45
C GLY A 12 -12.82 4.62 3.14
N ILE A 13 -12.66 5.71 3.90
CA ILE A 13 -11.50 6.61 3.79
C ILE A 13 -10.20 5.89 4.12
N LEU A 14 -10.18 5.08 5.19
CA LEU A 14 -9.00 4.32 5.59
C LEU A 14 -8.66 3.22 4.58
N ASN A 15 -9.66 2.50 4.07
CA ASN A 15 -9.47 1.44 3.07
C ASN A 15 -8.73 1.94 1.83
N LYS A 16 -8.94 3.19 1.42
CA LYS A 16 -8.22 3.81 0.30
C LYS A 16 -6.73 4.05 0.61
N LYS A 17 -6.36 4.21 1.89
CA LYS A 17 -5.00 4.57 2.35
C LYS A 17 -4.20 3.40 2.90
N ILE A 18 -4.85 2.32 3.32
CA ILE A 18 -4.22 1.18 4.02
C ILE A 18 -2.99 0.65 3.29
N THR A 19 -3.05 0.49 1.96
CA THR A 19 -1.89 0.04 1.19
C THR A 19 -0.72 1.01 1.32
N ASN A 20 -0.94 2.31 1.13
CA ASN A 20 0.09 3.32 1.29
C ASN A 20 0.65 3.35 2.73
N GLU A 21 -0.20 3.23 3.76
CA GLU A 21 0.25 3.16 5.16
C GLU A 21 1.13 1.94 5.46
N VAL A 22 0.86 0.79 4.85
CA VAL A 22 1.70 -0.41 4.99
C VAL A 22 3.08 -0.17 4.36
N PHE A 23 3.13 0.39 3.16
CA PHE A 23 4.41 0.72 2.53
C PHE A 23 5.18 1.81 3.29
N LEU A 24 4.51 2.82 3.86
CA LEU A 24 5.14 3.79 4.76
C LEU A 24 5.68 3.12 6.02
N THR A 25 4.97 2.15 6.58
CA THR A 25 5.42 1.38 7.74
C THR A 25 6.69 0.60 7.44
N ILE A 26 6.77 -0.03 6.25
CA ILE A 26 7.99 -0.68 5.77
C ILE A 26 9.12 0.34 5.63
N GLN A 27 8.87 1.45 4.94
CA GLN A 27 9.87 2.49 4.67
C GLN A 27 10.45 3.10 5.95
N ASN A 28 9.60 3.36 6.95
CA ASN A 28 10.01 4.03 8.20
C ASN A 28 10.57 3.06 9.25
N ASN A 29 10.45 1.75 9.04
CA ASN A 29 11.05 0.75 9.91
C ASN A 29 12.36 0.24 9.31
N ARG A 30 13.49 0.53 9.97
CA ARG A 30 14.83 0.17 9.50
C ARG A 30 14.99 -1.33 9.16
N SER A 31 14.43 -2.22 9.98
CA SER A 31 14.55 -3.66 9.77
C SER A 31 13.75 -4.09 8.56
N LEU A 32 12.50 -3.62 8.45
CA LEU A 32 11.63 -3.96 7.32
C LEU A 32 12.16 -3.39 6.01
N MET A 33 12.65 -2.16 6.00
CA MET A 33 13.23 -1.54 4.81
C MET A 33 14.48 -2.28 4.33
N LEU A 34 15.32 -2.78 5.25
CA LEU A 34 16.49 -3.58 4.88
C LEU A 34 16.08 -4.90 4.20
N GLU A 35 15.13 -5.64 4.78
CA GLU A 35 14.66 -6.90 4.18
C GLU A 35 13.91 -6.64 2.87
N TYR A 36 13.13 -5.56 2.79
CA TYR A 36 12.48 -5.13 1.55
C TYR A 36 13.50 -4.90 0.43
N LEU A 37 14.60 -4.18 0.69
CA LEU A 37 15.62 -3.92 -0.33
C LEU A 37 16.32 -5.20 -0.79
N ARG A 38 16.58 -6.15 0.12
CA ARG A 38 17.14 -7.46 -0.22
C ARG A 38 16.21 -8.27 -1.12
N GLU A 39 14.93 -8.27 -0.80
CA GLU A 39 13.93 -8.94 -1.63
C GLU A 39 13.79 -8.28 -3.00
N VAL A 40 13.85 -6.95 -3.07
CA VAL A 40 13.84 -6.22 -4.35
C VAL A 40 15.07 -6.55 -5.20
N GLU A 41 16.25 -6.67 -4.58
CA GLU A 41 17.48 -7.08 -5.27
C GLU A 41 17.38 -8.52 -5.82
N ALA A 42 16.77 -9.43 -5.07
CA ALA A 42 16.64 -10.83 -5.46
C ALA A 42 15.51 -11.09 -6.49
N ASN A 43 14.35 -10.44 -6.32
CA ASN A 43 13.10 -10.80 -7.00
C ASN A 43 12.54 -9.70 -7.91
N GLY A 44 13.14 -8.51 -7.88
CA GLY A 44 12.70 -7.34 -8.64
C GLY A 44 11.59 -6.56 -7.95
N LEU A 45 11.61 -5.24 -8.17
CA LEU A 45 10.73 -4.27 -7.51
C LEU A 45 9.24 -4.60 -7.73
N ASP A 46 8.84 -4.85 -8.98
CA ASP A 46 7.44 -5.09 -9.35
C ASP A 46 6.87 -6.34 -8.66
N THR A 47 7.65 -7.41 -8.60
CA THR A 47 7.26 -8.69 -7.97
C THR A 47 7.03 -8.49 -6.49
N VAL A 48 7.96 -7.81 -5.80
CA VAL A 48 7.88 -7.54 -4.36
C VAL A 48 6.68 -6.64 -4.06
N ASN A 49 6.51 -5.55 -4.81
CA ASN A 49 5.41 -4.61 -4.62
C ASN A 49 4.04 -5.24 -4.86
N GLN A 50 3.89 -6.05 -5.92
CA GLN A 50 2.64 -6.77 -6.18
C GLN A 50 2.34 -7.80 -5.10
N THR A 51 3.37 -8.49 -4.58
CA THR A 51 3.20 -9.48 -3.52
C THR A 51 2.72 -8.82 -2.24
N ILE A 52 3.39 -7.74 -1.79
CA ILE A 52 2.95 -6.95 -0.63
C ILE A 52 1.52 -6.44 -0.83
N GLY A 53 1.20 -5.87 -2.01
CA GLY A 53 -0.14 -5.38 -2.31
C GLY A 53 -1.23 -6.48 -2.22
N LYS A 54 -0.92 -7.71 -2.65
CA LYS A 54 -1.83 -8.86 -2.52
C LYS A 54 -2.04 -9.26 -1.06
N GLU A 55 -0.97 -9.30 -0.26
CA GLU A 55 -1.06 -9.61 1.17
C GLU A 55 -1.88 -8.57 1.94
N VAL A 56 -1.68 -7.27 1.66
CA VAL A 56 -2.50 -6.19 2.23
C VAL A 56 -3.98 -6.37 1.87
N LYS A 57 -4.26 -6.63 0.58
CA LYS A 57 -5.63 -6.86 0.12
C LYS A 57 -6.28 -8.03 0.84
N ALA A 58 -5.56 -9.14 1.03
CA ALA A 58 -6.06 -10.32 1.71
C ALA A 58 -6.30 -10.07 3.20
N ALA A 59 -5.35 -9.45 3.90
CA ALA A 59 -5.43 -9.17 5.33
C ALA A 59 -6.60 -8.25 5.70
N TYR A 60 -6.91 -7.27 4.86
CA TYR A 60 -7.98 -6.28 5.10
C TYR A 60 -9.26 -6.54 4.29
N GLN A 61 -9.34 -7.67 3.59
CA GLN A 61 -10.48 -8.04 2.74
C GLN A 61 -10.90 -6.93 1.75
N LEU A 62 -9.90 -6.23 1.20
CA LEU A 62 -10.15 -5.09 0.32
C LEU A 62 -10.60 -5.59 -1.06
N THR A 63 -11.60 -4.91 -1.63
CA THR A 63 -11.99 -5.11 -3.03
C THR A 63 -11.19 -4.18 -3.93
N ASN A 64 -10.86 -4.63 -5.14
CA ASN A 64 -10.24 -3.73 -6.12
C ASN A 64 -11.22 -2.60 -6.41
N ILE A 65 -10.81 -1.38 -6.10
CA ILE A 65 -11.38 -0.18 -6.71
C ILE A 65 -10.50 0.14 -7.92
N ASN A 66 -11.11 0.45 -9.07
CA ASN A 66 -10.38 0.87 -10.28
C ASN A 66 -9.82 2.31 -10.14
N GLU A 67 -9.47 2.71 -8.92
CA GLU A 67 -8.86 3.99 -8.59
C GLU A 67 -7.41 3.68 -8.21
N LYS A 68 -6.46 4.18 -8.99
CA LYS A 68 -5.07 4.26 -8.56
C LYS A 68 -4.96 5.45 -7.61
N GLU A 69 -4.20 5.31 -6.54
CA GLU A 69 -3.82 6.47 -5.73
C GLU A 69 -2.89 7.34 -6.58
N ASP A 70 -3.39 8.49 -7.01
CA ASP A 70 -2.66 9.39 -7.92
C ASP A 70 -1.49 10.12 -7.25
N ASN A 71 -1.45 10.13 -5.91
CA ASN A 71 -0.40 10.76 -5.11
C ASN A 71 0.00 9.89 -3.89
N PRO A 72 0.64 8.73 -4.11
CA PRO A 72 1.10 7.92 -2.99
C PRO A 72 2.19 8.70 -2.24
N SER A 73 2.08 8.83 -0.92
CA SER A 73 3.12 9.48 -0.11
C SER A 73 4.34 8.57 0.11
N CYS A 74 4.20 7.27 -0.16
CA CYS A 74 5.29 6.31 -0.08
C CYS A 74 6.12 6.27 -1.37
N THR A 75 7.43 6.47 -1.23
CA THR A 75 8.37 6.46 -2.35
C THR A 75 8.53 5.08 -3.01
N LEU A 76 8.26 4.00 -2.25
CA LEU A 76 8.30 2.61 -2.74
C LEU A 76 7.24 2.31 -3.81
N ILE A 77 6.12 3.02 -3.74
CA ILE A 77 5.01 2.93 -4.70
C ILE A 77 5.19 3.98 -5.80
N GLN A 78 5.74 5.16 -5.49
CA GLN A 78 6.02 6.22 -6.47
C GLN A 78 7.06 5.82 -7.53
N SER A 79 8.05 4.97 -7.19
CA SER A 79 9.06 4.52 -8.17
C SER A 79 8.49 3.71 -9.36
N HIS A 80 7.20 3.34 -9.32
CA HIS A 80 6.45 2.75 -10.44
C HIS A 80 5.74 3.77 -11.34
N GLN A 81 5.71 5.05 -11.00
CA GLN A 81 5.27 6.14 -11.88
C GLN A 81 6.50 6.86 -12.46
N LYS A 82 7.30 6.17 -13.27
CA LYS A 82 8.10 6.88 -14.26
C LYS A 82 7.22 7.11 -15.48
N PHE A 83 6.70 8.34 -15.60
CA PHE A 83 6.35 8.93 -16.89
C PHE A 83 7.61 9.55 -17.49
N GLU A 84 7.72 9.55 -18.82
CA GLU A 84 8.76 10.27 -19.56
C GLU A 84 8.78 11.78 -19.24
#